data_AF-A0A6J3J741-F1
#
_entry.id   AF-A0A6J3J741-F1
#
_cell.length_a   1.000
_cell.length_b   1.000
_cell.length_c   1.000
_cell.angle_alpha   90.00
_cell.angle_beta   90.00
_cell.angle_gamma   90.00
#
_symmetry.space_group_name_H-M   'P 1'
#
loop_
_entity.id
_entity.type
_entity.pdbx_description
1 polymer ?
#
loop_
_entity_poly.entity_id
_entity_poly.type
_entity_poly.pdbx_seq_one_letter_code
_entity_poly.pdbx_strand_id
1 'polypeptide(L)'
;MNRHLCVWLFRRPSLNGYLHCHIQLHSHQFGQIHFDTRMQVSRQNRNCILHHLLSKNWSRRYCHQDTRMLWKHKALQKYMENLNKEYQTLEQCLQHFSVNEENRRSLNRRRAELAPLAAIYQEIQEAKQAIEELESMCKSLSKQDEKQLQELALEERQTIAQKINMLYSELFQSLVPKEKYDKNDVILEVTSGRTTGGDICQQFTREIFDMYQNYSCYKHWQFELLNYTPADYGRHIEDFVHRKYVDVKLDPKDLRIDTFRARGAGGQHVNTTDSAVRLVHIPTGLVVECQQERSQIRNKEIALSVLRARLYQQIIEKNKCQQHSTRKLQVGTRAQSERIRTYNFTQDRVTDHRIAYEVRDIKEFVCGGKSLDQLIQRLLQSADEEAIVELLDENLKSAK
;
A
#
# COMPACT_ATOMS: atom_id res chain seq x y z
N MET A 1 2.96 -12.92 -26.81
CA MET A 1 3.91 -12.75 -25.70
C MET A 1 3.63 -11.42 -25.03
N ASN A 2 3.45 -11.38 -23.71
CA ASN A 2 3.19 -10.13 -22.98
C ASN A 2 4.51 -9.36 -22.89
N ARG A 3 4.56 -8.16 -23.46
CA ARG A 3 5.69 -7.23 -23.33
C ARG A 3 5.40 -6.34 -22.13
N HIS A 4 6.28 -6.41 -21.12
CA HIS A 4 6.10 -5.76 -19.83
C HIS A 4 7.06 -4.56 -19.72
N LEU A 5 6.54 -3.40 -19.29
CA LEU A 5 7.35 -2.29 -18.80
C LEU A 5 7.26 -2.36 -17.26
N CYS A 6 8.37 -2.61 -16.57
CA CYS A 6 8.40 -2.67 -15.10
C CYS A 6 9.34 -1.59 -14.55
N VAL A 7 8.84 -0.76 -13.63
CA VAL A 7 9.50 0.48 -13.20
C VAL A 7 9.47 0.58 -11.68
N TRP A 8 10.47 1.19 -11.05
CA TRP A 8 10.52 1.44 -9.61
C TRP A 8 10.33 2.92 -9.28
N LEU A 9 9.59 3.18 -8.20
CA LEU A 9 9.38 4.49 -7.59
C LEU A 9 9.88 4.43 -6.14
N PHE A 10 10.91 5.22 -5.82
CA PHE A 10 11.40 5.41 -4.47
C PHE A 10 10.82 6.69 -3.86
N ARG A 11 10.19 6.57 -2.70
CA ARG A 11 9.69 7.73 -1.95
C ARG A 11 10.76 8.17 -0.95
N ARG A 12 11.86 8.77 -1.45
CA ARG A 12 12.81 9.51 -0.59
C ARG A 12 12.87 10.97 -1.02
N PRO A 13 12.73 11.94 -0.09
CA PRO A 13 13.14 13.30 -0.36
C PRO A 13 14.65 13.31 -0.57
N SER A 14 15.11 13.89 -1.69
CA SER A 14 16.53 14.11 -1.92
C SER A 14 17.07 15.09 -0.87
N LEU A 15 17.88 14.58 0.05
CA LEU A 15 18.81 15.42 0.80
C LEU A 15 19.94 15.79 -0.17
N ASN A 16 19.98 17.08 -0.54
CA ASN A 16 20.97 17.78 -1.37
C ASN A 16 20.60 18.01 -2.85
N GLY A 17 20.23 19.27 -3.12
CA GLY A 17 20.77 20.17 -4.14
C GLY A 17 21.14 19.63 -5.54
N TYR A 18 20.41 20.14 -6.54
CA TYR A 18 20.77 20.30 -7.95
C TYR A 18 21.40 19.10 -8.67
N LEU A 19 20.61 18.45 -9.53
CA LEU A 19 21.15 17.79 -10.73
C LEU A 19 20.20 18.00 -11.91
N HIS A 20 20.73 18.66 -12.95
CA HIS A 20 20.16 18.67 -14.29
C HIS A 20 19.95 17.25 -14.78
N CYS A 21 18.76 16.94 -15.28
CA CYS A 21 18.47 15.71 -16.01
C CYS A 21 19.21 15.71 -17.36
N HIS A 22 20.49 15.33 -17.35
CA HIS A 22 21.15 14.77 -18.52
C HIS A 22 21.30 13.26 -18.31
N ILE A 23 20.72 12.49 -19.22
CA ILE A 23 20.86 11.04 -19.29
C ILE A 23 22.33 10.75 -19.62
N GLN A 24 23.11 10.36 -18.63
CA GLN A 24 24.39 9.69 -18.83
C GLN A 24 24.23 8.23 -18.38
N LEU A 25 24.22 7.33 -19.36
CA LEU A 25 24.27 5.89 -19.18
C LEU A 25 25.64 5.51 -18.61
N HIS A 26 25.79 5.55 -17.29
CA HIS A 26 26.91 4.90 -16.62
C HIS A 26 26.41 3.73 -15.79
N SER A 27 26.86 2.55 -16.17
CA SER A 27 26.73 1.31 -15.41
C SER A 27 27.45 1.46 -14.07
N HIS A 28 26.71 1.60 -12.99
CA HIS A 28 27.23 1.44 -11.63
C HIS A 28 26.56 0.26 -10.94
N GLN A 29 27.41 -0.62 -10.43
CA GLN A 29 27.06 -1.86 -9.74
C GLN A 29 26.41 -1.52 -8.39
N PHE A 30 25.16 -1.91 -8.18
CA PHE A 30 24.50 -1.81 -6.88
C PHE A 30 24.29 -3.18 -6.22
N GLY A 31 24.66 -3.21 -4.93
CA GLY A 31 24.66 -4.35 -4.03
C GLY A 31 23.27 -4.85 -3.62
N GLN A 32 23.27 -6.02 -2.99
CA GLN A 32 22.08 -6.78 -2.58
C GLN A 32 21.24 -6.03 -1.54
N ILE A 33 19.94 -5.91 -1.79
CA ILE A 33 18.93 -5.66 -0.75
C ILE A 33 17.89 -6.79 -0.87
N HIS A 34 17.83 -7.64 0.15
CA HIS A 34 16.80 -8.68 0.28
C HIS A 34 15.49 -8.00 0.69
N PHE A 35 14.48 -8.01 -0.18
CA PHE A 35 13.14 -7.55 0.15
C PHE A 35 12.23 -8.76 0.42
N ASP A 36 11.75 -8.85 1.65
CA ASP A 36 10.79 -9.86 2.09
C ASP A 36 9.38 -9.39 1.69
N THR A 37 9.06 -9.46 0.40
CA THR A 37 7.73 -9.13 -0.12
C THR A 37 6.75 -10.28 0.14
N ARG A 38 6.26 -10.39 1.37
CA ARG A 38 5.02 -11.11 1.67
C ARG A 38 3.90 -10.10 1.86
N MET A 39 3.01 -10.00 0.87
CA MET A 39 1.85 -9.12 0.96
C MET A 39 0.59 -9.72 0.38
N GLN A 40 -0.44 -9.69 1.23
CA GLN A 40 -1.82 -10.04 0.96
C GLN A 40 -2.50 -9.00 0.07
N VAL A 41 -3.36 -9.51 -0.81
CA VAL A 41 -4.37 -8.72 -1.50
C VAL A 41 -5.47 -8.41 -0.50
N SER A 42 -5.53 -7.16 -0.05
CA SER A 42 -6.65 -6.62 0.71
C SER A 42 -7.37 -5.60 -0.17
N ARG A 43 -8.70 -5.79 -0.29
CA ARG A 43 -9.70 -4.85 -0.80
C ARG A 43 -9.71 -4.49 -2.30
N GLN A 44 -9.62 -5.48 -3.18
CA GLN A 44 -10.29 -5.35 -4.48
C GLN A 44 -11.38 -6.43 -4.61
N ASN A 45 -12.61 -5.96 -4.85
CA ASN A 45 -13.83 -6.74 -5.13
C ASN A 45 -14.62 -7.35 -3.95
N ARG A 46 -14.92 -6.57 -2.91
CA ARG A 46 -16.20 -6.75 -2.17
C ARG A 46 -17.15 -5.55 -2.25
N ASN A 47 -16.69 -4.39 -2.71
CA ASN A 47 -17.46 -3.16 -2.52
C ASN A 47 -18.48 -2.83 -3.61
N CYS A 48 -18.61 -3.55 -4.74
CA CYS A 48 -19.71 -3.28 -5.68
C CYS A 48 -21.11 -3.53 -5.07
N ILE A 49 -21.22 -4.44 -4.09
CA ILE A 49 -22.49 -4.75 -3.42
C ILE A 49 -22.76 -3.76 -2.27
N LEU A 50 -21.71 -3.38 -1.51
CA LEU A 50 -21.81 -2.34 -0.48
C LEU A 50 -22.09 -0.96 -1.07
N HIS A 51 -21.50 -0.63 -2.22
CA HIS A 51 -21.79 0.61 -2.96
C HIS A 51 -23.27 0.73 -3.35
N HIS A 52 -23.94 -0.41 -3.58
CA HIS A 52 -25.35 -0.46 -3.93
C HIS A 52 -26.28 -0.33 -2.71
N LEU A 53 -25.91 -0.94 -1.57
CA LEU A 53 -26.64 -0.78 -0.31
C LEU A 53 -26.47 0.63 0.29
N LEU A 54 -25.26 1.20 0.21
CA LEU A 54 -24.97 2.56 0.64
C LEU A 54 -25.69 3.60 -0.23
N SER A 55 -25.85 3.35 -1.54
CA SER A 55 -26.58 4.28 -2.43
C SER A 55 -28.05 4.52 -2.06
N LYS A 56 -28.67 3.66 -1.23
CA LYS A 56 -30.05 3.85 -0.75
C LYS A 56 -30.16 4.80 0.46
N ASN A 57 -29.10 4.96 1.25
CA ASN A 57 -29.09 5.84 2.44
C ASN A 57 -28.12 7.03 2.30
N TRP A 58 -27.13 6.95 1.42
CA TRP A 58 -26.21 8.02 1.05
C TRP A 58 -26.66 8.60 -0.29
N SER A 59 -27.35 9.73 -0.26
CA SER A 59 -27.73 10.45 -1.47
C SER A 59 -26.47 10.87 -2.24
N ARG A 60 -26.27 10.29 -3.43
CA ARG A 60 -25.19 10.54 -4.42
C ARG A 60 -25.01 12.00 -4.90
N ARG A 61 -25.64 12.98 -4.25
CA ARG A 61 -25.59 14.42 -4.62
C ARG A 61 -24.65 15.26 -3.74
N TYR A 62 -23.91 14.66 -2.81
CA TYR A 62 -23.10 15.39 -1.83
C TYR A 62 -21.57 15.23 -1.97
N CYS A 63 -21.04 14.77 -3.11
CA CYS A 63 -19.59 14.58 -3.36
C CYS A 63 -18.80 15.90 -3.57
N HIS A 64 -19.20 16.98 -2.91
CA HIS A 64 -18.46 18.24 -2.84
C HIS A 64 -18.38 18.69 -1.39
N GLN A 65 -17.63 18.03 -0.52
CA GLN A 65 -17.71 18.39 0.90
C GLN A 65 -16.39 18.38 1.66
N ASP A 66 -16.06 19.57 2.19
CA ASP A 66 -15.13 19.83 3.29
C ASP A 66 -15.23 18.77 4.40
N THR A 67 -14.11 18.49 5.07
CA THR A 67 -14.01 17.75 6.36
C THR A 67 -15.10 18.16 7.37
N ARG A 68 -15.59 19.41 7.29
CA ARG A 68 -16.72 19.96 8.05
C ARG A 68 -18.03 19.17 7.92
N MET A 69 -18.32 18.54 6.78
CA MET A 69 -19.59 17.83 6.58
C MET A 69 -19.55 16.41 7.11
N LEU A 70 -18.39 15.75 7.09
CA LEU A 70 -18.16 14.46 7.74
C LEU A 70 -18.39 14.60 9.26
N TRP A 71 -17.88 15.67 9.86
CA TRP A 71 -18.10 15.94 11.29
C TRP A 71 -19.57 16.17 11.66
N LYS A 72 -20.39 16.71 10.74
CA LYS A 72 -21.82 16.91 10.96
C LYS A 72 -22.61 15.59 11.03
N HIS A 73 -22.00 14.46 10.67
CA HIS A 73 -22.66 13.18 10.70
C HIS A 73 -22.88 12.68 12.14
N LYS A 74 -24.15 12.46 12.52
CA LYS A 74 -24.53 12.06 13.89
C LYS A 74 -23.84 10.78 14.39
N ALA A 75 -23.60 9.82 13.50
CA ALA A 75 -22.96 8.56 13.90
C ALA A 75 -21.49 8.75 14.34
N LEU A 76 -20.75 9.63 13.65
CA LEU A 76 -19.37 9.94 13.99
C LEU A 76 -19.28 10.69 15.32
N GLN A 77 -20.17 11.67 15.52
CA GLN A 77 -20.26 12.40 16.80
C GLN A 77 -20.54 11.45 17.96
N LYS A 78 -21.52 10.56 17.81
CA LYS A 78 -21.85 9.54 18.82
C LYS A 78 -20.69 8.58 19.07
N TYR A 79 -19.98 8.17 18.03
CA TYR A 79 -18.80 7.31 18.15
C TYR A 79 -17.70 8.00 18.97
N MET A 80 -17.42 9.27 18.69
CA MET A 80 -16.44 10.06 19.42
C MET A 80 -16.84 10.30 20.88
N GLU A 81 -18.11 10.58 21.13
CA GLU A 81 -18.65 10.68 22.49
C GLU A 81 -18.45 9.38 23.27
N ASN A 82 -18.70 8.23 22.64
CA ASN A 82 -18.50 6.92 23.27
C ASN A 82 -17.02 6.65 23.55
N LEU A 83 -16.12 6.96 22.61
CA LEU A 83 -14.67 6.82 22.81
C LEU A 83 -14.16 7.71 23.95
N ASN A 84 -14.63 8.95 24.03
CA ASN A 84 -14.23 9.85 25.11
C ASN A 84 -14.79 9.38 26.47
N LYS A 85 -16.01 8.83 26.51
CA LYS A 85 -16.55 8.19 27.71
C LYS A 85 -15.73 6.97 28.13
N GLU A 86 -15.33 6.12 27.17
CA GLU A 86 -14.42 4.99 27.42
C GLU A 86 -13.09 5.47 27.99
N TYR A 87 -12.52 6.55 27.43
CA TYR A 87 -11.28 7.13 27.95
C TYR A 87 -11.42 7.61 29.40
N GLN A 88 -12.50 8.34 29.71
CA GLN A 88 -12.78 8.82 31.07
C GLN A 88 -13.01 7.68 32.08
N THR A 89 -13.73 6.63 31.69
CA THR A 89 -13.93 5.46 32.57
C THR A 89 -12.63 4.72 32.81
N LEU A 90 -11.75 4.61 31.81
CA LEU A 90 -10.41 4.03 31.97
C LEU A 90 -9.55 4.85 32.94
N GLU A 91 -9.59 6.18 32.88
CA GLU A 91 -8.88 7.04 33.85
C GLU A 91 -9.39 6.81 35.27
N GLN A 92 -10.70 6.77 35.47
CA GLN A 92 -11.31 6.50 36.78
C GLN A 92 -10.93 5.10 37.30
N CYS A 93 -11.02 4.07 36.45
CA CYS A 93 -10.64 2.71 36.82
C CYS A 93 -9.17 2.58 37.22
N LEU A 94 -8.26 3.34 36.58
CA LEU A 94 -6.83 3.34 36.91
C LEU A 94 -6.52 4.12 38.19
N GLN A 95 -7.38 5.06 38.60
CA GLN A 95 -7.26 5.75 39.89
C GLN A 95 -7.68 4.87 41.07
N HIS A 96 -8.54 3.86 40.85
CA HIS A 96 -8.94 2.92 41.89
C HIS A 96 -7.91 1.78 42.10
N PHE A 97 -7.50 1.56 43.35
CA PHE A 97 -6.39 0.68 43.75
C PHE A 97 -6.64 -0.83 43.56
N SER A 98 -7.87 -1.26 43.24
CA SER A 98 -8.29 -2.68 43.29
C SER A 98 -8.08 -3.48 41.99
N VAL A 99 -7.36 -2.95 41.00
CA VAL A 99 -7.22 -3.59 39.69
C VAL A 99 -6.04 -4.58 39.64
N ASN A 100 -6.31 -5.83 39.24
CA ASN A 100 -5.31 -6.87 39.03
C ASN A 100 -4.19 -6.41 38.05
N GLU A 101 -2.96 -6.85 38.25
CA GLU A 101 -1.78 -6.30 37.56
C GLU A 101 -1.76 -6.55 36.05
N GLU A 102 -2.31 -7.69 35.60
CA GLU A 102 -2.46 -8.03 34.18
C GLU A 102 -3.55 -7.17 33.50
N ASN A 103 -4.68 -6.96 34.16
CA ASN A 103 -5.75 -6.06 33.72
C ASN A 103 -5.27 -4.61 33.68
N ARG A 104 -4.41 -4.20 34.62
CA ARG A 104 -3.83 -2.86 34.63
C ARG A 104 -2.94 -2.61 33.40
N ARG A 105 -2.24 -3.63 32.89
CA ARG A 105 -1.43 -3.51 31.66
C ARG A 105 -2.29 -3.35 30.41
N SER A 106 -3.37 -4.14 30.27
CA SER A 106 -4.27 -4.02 29.12
C SER A 106 -5.03 -2.69 29.11
N LEU A 107 -5.53 -2.24 30.26
CA LEU A 107 -6.19 -0.93 30.40
C LEU A 107 -5.23 0.23 30.09
N ASN A 108 -3.97 0.16 30.55
CA ASN A 108 -2.97 1.19 30.21
C ASN A 108 -2.63 1.22 28.72
N ARG A 109 -2.57 0.05 28.04
CA ARG A 109 -2.40 0.00 26.58
C ARG A 109 -3.56 0.67 25.86
N ARG A 110 -4.80 0.31 26.22
CA ARG A 110 -6.00 0.90 25.63
C ARG A 110 -6.09 2.40 25.89
N ARG A 111 -5.78 2.86 27.10
CA ARG A 111 -5.70 4.31 27.41
C ARG A 111 -4.68 5.01 26.52
N ALA A 112 -3.49 4.44 26.34
CA ALA A 112 -2.45 5.03 25.51
C ALA A 112 -2.86 5.12 24.03
N GLU A 113 -3.63 4.16 23.53
CA GLU A 113 -4.21 4.19 22.18
C GLU A 113 -5.27 5.30 22.03
N LEU A 114 -6.13 5.47 23.04
CA LEU A 114 -7.23 6.44 23.00
C LEU A 114 -6.82 7.88 23.34
N ALA A 115 -5.75 8.07 24.13
CA ALA A 115 -5.27 9.37 24.58
C ALA A 115 -5.14 10.44 23.47
N PRO A 116 -4.49 10.19 22.32
CA PRO A 116 -4.37 11.20 21.26
C PRO A 116 -5.74 11.59 20.68
N LEU A 117 -6.64 10.62 20.49
CA LEU A 117 -7.99 10.87 19.96
C LEU A 117 -8.85 11.63 20.96
N ALA A 118 -8.76 11.28 22.25
CA ALA A 118 -9.50 11.94 23.32
C ALA A 118 -9.04 13.40 23.49
N ALA A 119 -7.73 13.67 23.42
CA ALA A 119 -7.18 15.02 23.50
C ALA A 119 -7.71 15.92 22.36
N ILE A 120 -7.61 15.46 21.10
CA ILE A 120 -8.14 16.21 19.95
C ILE A 120 -9.64 16.45 20.10
N TYR A 121 -10.40 15.44 20.55
CA TYR A 121 -11.83 15.59 20.78
C TYR A 121 -12.17 16.63 21.86
N GLN A 122 -11.42 16.66 22.97
CA GLN A 122 -11.59 17.65 24.03
C GLN A 122 -11.30 19.07 23.54
N GLU A 123 -10.20 19.27 22.80
CA GLU A 123 -9.87 20.56 22.20
C GLU A 123 -10.96 21.05 21.24
N ILE A 124 -11.58 20.14 20.47
CA ILE A 124 -12.72 20.47 19.61
C ILE A 124 -13.92 20.93 20.44
N GLN A 125 -14.19 20.32 21.59
CA GLN A 125 -15.31 20.71 22.46
C GLN A 125 -15.06 22.07 23.12
N GLU A 126 -13.85 22.30 23.63
CA GLU A 126 -13.45 23.60 24.20
C GLU A 126 -13.54 24.72 23.17
N ALA A 127 -13.04 24.48 21.95
CA ALA A 127 -13.13 25.46 20.87
C ALA A 127 -14.59 25.75 20.46
N LYS A 128 -15.49 24.77 20.52
CA LYS A 128 -16.92 24.99 20.29
C LYS A 128 -17.57 25.78 21.40
N GLN A 129 -17.25 25.47 22.66
CA GLN A 129 -17.74 26.22 23.82
C GLN A 129 -17.31 27.68 23.75
N ALA A 130 -16.05 27.95 23.39
CA ALA A 130 -15.57 29.31 23.19
C ALA A 130 -16.35 30.08 22.10
N ILE A 131 -16.74 29.41 21.00
CA ILE A 131 -17.62 30.02 19.98
C ILE A 131 -19.01 30.30 20.54
N GLU A 132 -19.61 29.36 21.29
CA GLU A 132 -20.94 29.55 21.89
C GLU A 132 -20.95 30.69 22.91
N GLU A 133 -19.90 30.80 23.72
CA GLU A 133 -19.69 31.90 24.67
C GLU A 133 -19.57 33.24 23.93
N LEU A 134 -18.73 33.33 22.89
CA LEU A 134 -18.61 34.52 22.04
C LEU A 134 -19.95 34.90 21.39
N GLU A 135 -20.72 33.93 20.91
CA GLU A 135 -22.05 34.19 20.33
C GLU A 135 -23.06 34.65 21.39
N SER A 136 -22.98 34.13 22.61
CA SER A 136 -23.84 34.56 23.73
C SER A 136 -23.52 36.00 24.16
N MET A 137 -22.24 36.37 24.21
CA MET A 137 -21.78 37.73 24.48
C MET A 137 -22.24 38.69 23.37
N CYS A 138 -22.08 38.30 22.10
CA CYS A 138 -22.57 39.10 20.97
C CYS A 138 -24.09 39.35 21.02
N LYS A 139 -24.89 38.41 21.54
CA LYS A 139 -26.35 38.55 21.62
C LYS A 139 -26.82 39.48 22.75
N SER A 140 -26.05 39.60 23.85
CA SER A 140 -26.40 40.48 24.97
C SER A 140 -26.03 41.95 24.71
N LEU A 141 -25.09 42.20 23.80
CA LEU A 141 -24.60 43.51 23.39
C LEU A 141 -25.55 44.14 22.34
N SER A 142 -26.34 45.14 22.74
CA SER A 142 -27.44 45.72 21.94
C SER A 142 -27.34 47.23 21.66
N LYS A 143 -26.22 47.88 22.01
CA LYS A 143 -26.04 49.33 21.83
C LYS A 143 -25.05 49.67 20.71
N GLN A 144 -25.32 50.77 20.00
CA GLN A 144 -24.57 51.24 18.82
C GLN A 144 -23.08 51.56 19.09
N ASP A 145 -22.67 51.71 20.35
CA ASP A 145 -21.30 52.03 20.76
C ASP A 145 -20.37 50.80 20.83
N GLU A 146 -20.88 49.58 20.60
CA GLU A 146 -20.15 48.32 20.74
C GLU A 146 -19.75 47.67 19.40
N LYS A 147 -19.84 48.41 18.29
CA LYS A 147 -19.47 47.89 16.95
C LYS A 147 -18.03 47.38 16.89
N GLN A 148 -17.10 48.07 17.53
CA GLN A 148 -15.69 47.66 17.59
C GLN A 148 -15.51 46.34 18.37
N LEU A 149 -16.27 46.17 19.46
CA LEU A 149 -16.23 44.94 20.26
C LEU A 149 -16.84 43.76 19.51
N GLN A 150 -17.92 43.99 18.75
CA GLN A 150 -18.52 42.99 17.88
C GLN A 150 -17.60 42.58 16.73
N GLU A 151 -16.86 43.52 16.13
CA GLU A 151 -15.90 43.25 15.06
C GLU A 151 -14.75 42.35 15.56
N LEU A 152 -14.18 42.67 16.72
CA LEU A 152 -13.16 41.83 17.38
C LEU A 152 -13.69 40.42 17.68
N ALA A 153 -14.90 40.30 18.21
CA ALA A 153 -15.51 38.99 18.48
C ALA A 153 -15.74 38.17 17.20
N LEU A 154 -16.07 38.82 16.09
CA LEU A 154 -16.22 38.15 14.79
C LEU A 154 -14.88 37.64 14.25
N GLU A 155 -13.80 38.40 14.39
CA GLU A 155 -12.44 37.99 14.01
C GLU A 155 -11.93 36.83 14.87
N GLU A 156 -12.13 36.88 16.20
CA GLU A 156 -11.81 35.78 17.10
C GLU A 156 -12.59 34.52 16.73
N ARG A 157 -13.90 34.66 16.46
CA ARG A 157 -14.73 33.54 16.01
C ARG A 157 -14.21 32.93 14.70
N GLN A 158 -13.77 33.74 13.74
CA GLN A 158 -13.17 33.23 12.50
C GLN A 158 -11.88 32.46 12.77
N THR A 159 -11.04 32.95 13.68
CA THR A 159 -9.79 32.31 14.08
C THR A 159 -10.05 30.96 14.74
N ILE A 160 -11.00 30.91 15.68
CA ILE A 160 -11.39 29.65 16.35
C ILE A 160 -12.03 28.68 15.34
N ALA A 161 -12.86 29.16 14.40
CA ALA A 161 -13.43 28.32 13.35
C ALA A 161 -12.36 27.72 12.43
N GLN A 162 -11.29 28.46 12.12
CA GLN A 162 -10.13 27.93 11.39
C GLN A 162 -9.39 26.87 12.21
N LYS A 163 -9.18 27.10 13.52
CA LYS A 163 -8.60 26.12 14.44
C LYS A 163 -9.42 24.83 14.48
N ILE A 164 -10.74 24.92 14.55
CA ILE A 164 -11.65 23.76 14.51
C ILE A 164 -11.48 22.96 13.22
N ASN A 165 -11.34 23.62 12.06
CA ASN A 165 -11.12 22.92 10.79
C ASN A 165 -9.78 22.17 10.74
N MET A 166 -8.74 22.75 11.35
CA MET A 166 -7.44 22.08 11.51
C MET A 166 -7.56 20.86 12.42
N LEU A 167 -8.21 21.00 13.58
CA LEU A 167 -8.46 19.91 14.51
C LEU A 167 -9.29 18.78 13.88
N TYR A 168 -10.30 19.10 13.06
CA TYR A 168 -11.02 18.08 12.30
C TYR A 168 -10.11 17.31 11.36
N SER A 169 -9.24 18.02 10.63
CA SER A 169 -8.33 17.38 9.68
C SER A 169 -7.36 16.44 10.41
N GLU A 170 -6.83 16.86 11.56
CA GLU A 170 -5.97 16.05 12.41
C GLU A 170 -6.70 14.83 13.00
N LEU A 171 -7.91 15.03 13.50
CA LEU A 171 -8.76 13.95 14.01
C LEU A 171 -9.00 12.89 12.93
N PHE A 172 -9.38 13.30 11.72
CA PHE A 172 -9.63 12.38 10.62
C PHE A 172 -8.37 11.61 10.23
N GLN A 173 -7.21 12.26 10.15
CA GLN A 173 -5.94 11.58 9.90
C GLN A 173 -5.58 10.56 11.00
N SER A 174 -5.98 10.82 12.25
CA SER A 174 -5.76 9.88 13.36
C SER A 174 -6.75 8.71 13.36
N LEU A 175 -7.94 8.89 12.80
CA LEU A 175 -8.96 7.83 12.69
C LEU A 175 -8.69 6.88 11.53
N VAL A 176 -8.11 7.39 10.44
CA VAL A 176 -7.79 6.56 9.28
C VAL A 176 -6.73 5.53 9.69
N PRO A 177 -7.03 4.22 9.54
CA PRO A 177 -6.11 3.18 9.95
C PRO A 177 -4.89 3.21 9.02
N LYS A 178 -3.70 3.33 9.61
CA LYS A 178 -2.44 3.31 8.84
C LYS A 178 -2.19 1.89 8.34
N GLU A 179 -1.99 1.74 7.04
CA GLU A 179 -1.65 0.45 6.49
C GLU A 179 -0.16 0.14 6.74
N LYS A 180 0.15 -1.16 6.86
CA LYS A 180 1.52 -1.63 7.17
C LYS A 180 2.57 -1.15 6.15
N TYR A 181 2.14 -0.77 4.95
CA TYR A 181 3.01 -0.55 3.79
C TYR A 181 2.93 0.87 3.21
N ASP A 182 2.21 1.80 3.85
CA ASP A 182 2.06 3.19 3.39
C ASP A 182 3.39 3.95 3.27
N LYS A 183 4.40 3.51 4.03
CA LYS A 183 5.74 4.11 4.07
C LYS A 183 6.74 3.40 3.15
N ASN A 184 6.36 2.30 2.52
CA ASN A 184 7.27 1.52 1.70
C ASN A 184 7.41 2.12 0.31
N ASP A 185 8.54 1.82 -0.33
CA ASP A 185 8.74 2.10 -1.75
C ASP A 185 7.80 1.27 -2.62
N VAL A 186 7.46 1.79 -3.80
CA VAL A 186 6.43 1.22 -4.67
C VAL A 186 7.01 0.83 -6.02
N ILE A 187 6.54 -0.30 -6.55
CA ILE A 187 6.88 -0.74 -7.90
C ILE A 187 5.71 -0.41 -8.82
N LEU A 188 5.98 0.35 -9.88
CA LEU A 188 5.02 0.70 -10.91
C LEU A 188 5.26 -0.17 -12.15
N GLU A 189 4.33 -1.06 -12.46
CA GLU A 189 4.34 -1.81 -13.72
C GLU A 189 3.32 -1.20 -14.68
N VAL A 190 3.78 -0.73 -15.85
CA VAL A 190 2.90 -0.18 -16.89
C VAL A 190 2.91 -1.16 -18.06
N THR A 191 1.80 -1.83 -18.32
CA THR A 191 1.73 -2.86 -19.38
C THR A 191 0.74 -2.45 -20.46
N SER A 192 1.11 -2.65 -21.72
CA SER A 192 0.21 -2.41 -22.84
C SER A 192 -0.96 -3.40 -22.84
N GLY A 193 -2.15 -2.90 -23.16
CA GLY A 193 -3.34 -3.73 -23.39
C GLY A 193 -3.19 -4.66 -24.62
N ARG A 194 -4.10 -5.63 -24.74
CA ARG A 194 -4.20 -6.53 -25.91
C ARG A 194 -5.38 -6.12 -26.81
N THR A 195 -5.43 -4.88 -27.26
CA THR A 195 -6.48 -4.40 -28.17
C THR A 195 -5.97 -4.31 -29.61
N THR A 196 -6.90 -4.36 -30.57
CA THR A 196 -6.67 -4.22 -32.01
C THR A 196 -6.09 -2.83 -32.30
N GLY A 197 -4.77 -2.74 -32.42
CA GLY A 197 -4.04 -1.47 -32.54
C GLY A 197 -2.77 -1.42 -31.67
N GLY A 198 -2.00 -2.51 -31.67
CA GLY A 198 -0.89 -2.75 -30.73
C GLY A 198 0.09 -1.59 -30.58
N ASP A 199 0.39 -0.87 -31.67
CA ASP A 199 1.33 0.25 -31.69
C ASP A 199 0.78 1.48 -30.94
N ILE A 200 -0.50 1.79 -31.10
CA ILE A 200 -1.19 2.89 -30.39
C ILE A 200 -1.21 2.61 -28.89
N CYS A 201 -1.46 1.35 -28.51
CA CYS A 201 -1.44 0.96 -27.11
C CYS A 201 -0.04 1.08 -26.49
N GLN A 202 1.01 0.78 -27.24
CA GLN A 202 2.39 0.95 -26.79
C GLN A 202 2.77 2.42 -26.64
N GLN A 203 2.38 3.28 -27.59
CA GLN A 203 2.58 4.72 -27.48
C GLN A 203 1.86 5.29 -26.26
N PHE A 204 0.59 4.94 -26.05
CA PHE A 204 -0.14 5.36 -24.87
C PHE A 204 0.46 4.83 -23.56
N THR A 205 0.98 3.60 -23.57
CA THR A 205 1.73 3.03 -22.42
C THR A 205 2.95 3.88 -22.09
N ARG A 206 3.65 4.39 -23.11
CA ARG A 206 4.78 5.29 -22.94
C ARG A 206 4.37 6.63 -22.35
N GLU A 207 3.28 7.23 -22.85
CA GLU A 207 2.75 8.49 -22.29
C GLU A 207 2.37 8.36 -20.81
N ILE A 208 1.74 7.26 -20.42
CA ILE A 208 1.41 6.99 -19.02
C ILE A 208 2.67 6.80 -18.16
N PHE A 209 3.70 6.13 -18.69
CA PHE A 209 4.98 6.00 -18.03
C PHE A 209 5.63 7.36 -17.80
N ASP A 210 5.74 8.19 -18.85
CA ASP A 210 6.34 9.52 -18.79
C ASP A 210 5.55 10.44 -17.83
N MET A 211 4.21 10.33 -17.80
CA MET A 211 3.34 11.04 -16.85
C MET A 211 3.73 10.74 -15.40
N TYR A 212 3.89 9.47 -15.03
CA TYR A 212 4.25 9.11 -13.65
C TYR A 212 5.73 9.40 -13.34
N GLN A 213 6.62 9.31 -14.33
CA GLN A 213 8.00 9.76 -14.18
C GLN A 213 8.05 11.26 -13.86
N ASN A 214 7.31 12.09 -14.59
CA ASN A 214 7.23 13.52 -14.32
C ASN A 214 6.56 13.81 -12.97
N TYR A 215 5.52 13.07 -12.60
CA TYR A 215 4.88 13.20 -11.29
C TYR A 215 5.84 12.89 -10.14
N SER A 216 6.71 11.90 -10.31
CA SER A 216 7.76 11.62 -9.34
C SER A 216 8.71 12.81 -9.18
N CYS A 217 9.09 13.47 -10.27
CA CYS A 217 9.91 14.68 -10.25
C CYS A 217 9.18 15.84 -9.56
N TYR A 218 7.89 16.03 -9.85
CA TYR A 218 7.03 17.02 -9.21
C TYR A 218 6.92 16.82 -7.69
N LYS A 219 6.93 15.57 -7.22
CA LYS A 219 6.94 15.21 -5.79
C LYS A 219 8.33 15.10 -5.17
N HIS A 220 9.39 15.36 -5.94
CA HIS A 220 10.78 15.18 -5.53
C HIS A 220 11.09 13.76 -5.05
N TRP A 221 10.46 12.77 -5.68
CA TRP A 221 10.72 11.35 -5.46
C TRP A 221 11.84 10.85 -6.37
N GLN A 222 12.55 9.83 -5.91
CA GLN A 222 13.55 9.16 -6.72
C GLN A 222 12.84 8.17 -7.65
N PHE A 223 13.27 8.13 -8.91
CA PHE A 223 12.66 7.28 -9.92
C PHE A 223 13.75 6.47 -10.61
N GLU A 224 13.64 5.14 -10.55
CA GLU A 224 14.64 4.23 -11.09
C GLU A 224 14.00 3.28 -12.11
N LEU A 225 14.58 3.22 -13.30
CA LEU A 225 14.15 2.31 -14.35
C LEU A 225 14.83 0.96 -14.17
N LEU A 226 14.06 -0.06 -13.77
CA LEU A 226 14.60 -1.42 -13.62
C LEU A 226 14.55 -2.25 -14.90
N ASN A 227 13.41 -2.25 -15.59
CA ASN A 227 13.23 -3.06 -16.77
C ASN A 227 12.46 -2.31 -17.86
N TYR A 228 13.02 -2.29 -19.05
CA TYR A 228 12.44 -1.67 -20.22
C TYR A 228 12.48 -2.67 -21.37
N THR A 229 11.29 -3.12 -21.80
CA THR A 229 11.16 -3.91 -23.02
C THR A 229 10.74 -2.96 -24.14
N PRO A 230 11.63 -2.60 -25.08
CA PRO A 230 11.25 -1.76 -26.21
C PRO A 230 10.17 -2.43 -27.06
N ALA A 231 9.42 -1.61 -27.79
CA ALA A 231 8.53 -2.08 -28.83
C ALA A 231 9.34 -2.70 -29.99
N ASP A 232 9.50 -4.03 -30.02
CA ASP A 232 10.20 -4.67 -31.12
C ASP A 232 9.38 -4.60 -32.42
N TYR A 233 9.84 -3.77 -33.35
CA TYR A 233 10.07 -4.27 -34.70
C TYR A 233 11.23 -5.27 -34.60
N GLY A 234 10.87 -6.54 -34.44
CA GLY A 234 11.73 -7.73 -34.56
C GLY A 234 13.16 -7.63 -34.02
N ARG A 235 13.37 -7.97 -32.75
CA ARG A 235 14.49 -8.82 -32.34
C ARG A 235 14.20 -9.40 -30.95
N HIS A 236 14.30 -10.72 -30.82
CA HIS A 236 14.26 -11.36 -29.51
C HIS A 236 15.41 -10.84 -28.66
N ILE A 237 15.07 -10.06 -27.63
CA ILE A 237 15.98 -9.79 -26.53
C ILE A 237 15.92 -11.03 -25.64
N GLU A 238 16.97 -11.85 -25.71
CA GLU A 238 17.17 -12.90 -24.71
C GLU A 238 17.28 -12.23 -23.34
N ASP A 239 16.38 -12.60 -22.43
CA ASP A 239 16.41 -12.15 -21.04
C ASP A 239 17.79 -12.46 -20.44
N PHE A 240 18.63 -11.43 -20.25
CA PHE A 240 19.84 -11.52 -19.45
C PHE A 240 19.45 -11.68 -17.97
N VAL A 241 19.07 -12.91 -17.60
CA VAL A 241 18.91 -13.30 -16.21
C VAL A 241 20.28 -13.27 -15.57
N HIS A 242 20.58 -12.18 -14.87
CA HIS A 242 21.67 -12.15 -13.90
C HIS A 242 21.40 -13.25 -12.86
N ARG A 243 22.02 -14.41 -13.04
CA ARG A 243 22.04 -15.51 -12.07
C ARG A 243 22.83 -15.05 -10.84
N LYS A 244 22.16 -14.32 -9.94
CA LYS A 244 22.67 -14.15 -8.58
C LYS A 244 22.47 -15.46 -7.85
N TYR A 245 23.56 -16.12 -7.49
CA TYR A 245 23.54 -17.29 -6.62
C TYR A 245 23.10 -16.84 -5.23
N VAL A 246 21.85 -17.14 -4.86
CA VAL A 246 21.42 -17.05 -3.47
C VAL A 246 21.78 -18.38 -2.83
N ASP A 247 22.65 -18.35 -1.82
CA ASP A 247 23.09 -19.56 -1.13
C ASP A 247 21.98 -20.02 -0.16
N VAL A 248 21.34 -21.15 -0.46
CA VAL A 248 20.30 -21.73 0.39
C VAL A 248 20.99 -22.49 1.51
N LYS A 249 20.96 -21.91 2.72
CA LYS A 249 21.46 -22.56 3.94
C LYS A 249 20.55 -23.74 4.28
N LEU A 250 21.14 -24.93 4.38
CA LEU A 250 20.46 -26.16 4.79
C LEU A 250 20.91 -26.55 6.18
N ASP A 251 19.96 -26.70 7.09
CA ASP A 251 20.24 -27.24 8.42
C ASP A 251 20.39 -28.77 8.34
N PRO A 252 21.44 -29.35 8.95
CA PRO A 252 21.68 -30.78 8.89
C PRO A 252 20.58 -31.62 9.56
N LYS A 253 19.78 -31.01 10.45
CA LYS A 253 18.65 -31.66 11.12
C LYS A 253 17.49 -31.97 10.19
N ASP A 254 17.36 -31.22 9.10
CA ASP A 254 16.26 -31.36 8.13
C ASP A 254 16.58 -32.36 7.01
N LEU A 255 17.76 -32.97 7.06
CA LEU A 255 18.26 -33.89 6.05
C LEU A 255 18.34 -35.30 6.59
N ARG A 256 17.62 -36.21 5.94
CA ARG A 256 17.85 -37.65 6.09
C ARG A 256 18.77 -38.13 4.98
N ILE A 257 19.86 -38.79 5.35
CA ILE A 257 20.88 -39.29 4.43
C ILE A 257 20.85 -40.81 4.47
N ASP A 258 20.43 -41.42 3.36
CA ASP A 258 20.36 -42.87 3.19
C ASP A 258 21.48 -43.29 2.21
N THR A 259 22.28 -44.30 2.57
CA THR A 259 23.38 -44.82 1.72
C THR A 259 23.03 -46.21 1.24
N PHE A 260 23.35 -46.52 -0.02
CA PHE A 260 23.01 -47.81 -0.64
C PHE A 260 23.99 -48.18 -1.76
N ARG A 261 23.89 -49.43 -2.26
CA ARG A 261 24.72 -49.92 -3.37
C ARG A 261 24.34 -49.26 -4.69
N ALA A 262 25.35 -48.80 -5.42
CA ALA A 262 25.16 -48.21 -6.75
C ALA A 262 24.63 -49.26 -7.75
N ARG A 263 23.88 -48.80 -8.76
CA ARG A 263 23.35 -49.66 -9.83
C ARG A 263 24.08 -49.42 -11.13
N GLY A 264 24.48 -50.48 -11.85
CA GLY A 264 25.02 -50.39 -13.21
C GLY A 264 26.21 -51.32 -13.48
N ALA A 265 26.85 -51.13 -14.62
CA ALA A 265 28.06 -51.86 -15.00
C ALA A 265 29.19 -51.55 -14.01
N GLY A 266 29.64 -52.57 -13.29
CA GLY A 266 30.65 -52.45 -12.25
C GLY A 266 31.27 -53.80 -11.90
N GLY A 267 32.51 -53.77 -11.42
CA GLY A 267 33.18 -54.96 -10.89
C GLY A 267 32.75 -55.27 -9.45
N GLN A 268 33.55 -56.08 -8.75
CA GLN A 268 33.31 -56.46 -7.35
C GLN A 268 33.05 -55.27 -6.41
N HIS A 269 33.69 -54.12 -6.67
CA HIS A 269 33.53 -52.90 -5.87
C HIS A 269 32.08 -52.37 -5.85
N VAL A 270 31.34 -52.48 -6.96
CA VAL A 270 29.93 -52.01 -7.05
C VAL A 270 28.98 -52.95 -6.30
N ASN A 271 29.30 -54.24 -6.23
CA ASN A 271 28.48 -55.24 -5.54
C ASN A 271 28.66 -55.23 -4.02
N THR A 272 29.77 -54.70 -3.52
CA THR A 272 30.17 -54.78 -2.11
C THR A 272 30.10 -53.44 -1.38
N THR A 273 30.32 -52.32 -2.07
CA THR A 273 30.48 -51.00 -1.44
C THR A 273 29.22 -50.14 -1.57
N ASP A 274 28.77 -49.54 -0.47
CA ASP A 274 27.61 -48.62 -0.42
C ASP A 274 28.02 -47.19 -0.81
N SER A 275 28.34 -46.98 -2.09
CA SER A 275 28.82 -45.69 -2.59
C SER A 275 27.72 -44.70 -3.01
N ALA A 276 26.48 -45.14 -3.24
CA ALA A 276 25.38 -44.29 -3.68
C ALA A 276 24.68 -43.62 -2.48
N VAL A 277 24.25 -42.37 -2.67
CA VAL A 277 23.65 -41.55 -1.60
C VAL A 277 22.29 -41.04 -2.05
N ARG A 278 21.29 -41.20 -1.18
CA ARG A 278 19.96 -40.60 -1.27
C ARG A 278 19.82 -39.58 -0.15
N LEU A 279 19.45 -38.36 -0.50
CA LEU A 279 19.13 -37.28 0.43
C LEU A 279 17.64 -37.01 0.39
N VAL A 280 17.02 -36.92 1.57
CA VAL A 280 15.62 -36.51 1.73
C VAL A 280 15.58 -35.27 2.59
N HIS A 281 15.02 -34.18 2.06
CA HIS A 281 14.74 -32.99 2.85
C HIS A 281 13.37 -33.13 3.50
N ILE A 282 13.39 -33.46 4.80
CA ILE A 282 12.22 -33.85 5.61
C ILE A 282 11.06 -32.84 5.48
N PRO A 283 11.26 -31.51 5.62
CA PRO A 283 10.13 -30.57 5.61
C PRO A 283 9.50 -30.37 4.23
N THR A 284 10.25 -30.57 3.14
CA THR A 284 9.70 -30.44 1.76
C THR A 284 9.33 -31.77 1.10
N GLY A 285 9.79 -32.90 1.66
CA GLY A 285 9.68 -34.22 1.05
C GLY A 285 10.53 -34.43 -0.21
N LEU A 286 11.41 -33.49 -0.58
CA LEU A 286 12.24 -33.62 -1.77
C LEU A 286 13.31 -34.71 -1.61
N VAL A 287 13.39 -35.58 -2.60
CA VAL A 287 14.39 -36.66 -2.67
C VAL A 287 15.35 -36.41 -3.82
N VAL A 288 16.64 -36.53 -3.54
CA VAL A 288 17.73 -36.44 -4.52
C VAL A 288 18.65 -37.64 -4.34
N GLU A 289 18.99 -38.29 -5.45
CA GLU A 289 19.88 -39.45 -5.46
C GLU A 289 21.10 -39.16 -6.34
N CYS A 290 22.29 -39.59 -5.91
CA CYS A 290 23.52 -39.49 -6.68
C CYS A 290 24.37 -40.76 -6.56
N GLN A 291 24.84 -41.25 -7.70
CA GLN A 291 25.70 -42.44 -7.84
C GLN A 291 26.79 -42.24 -8.92
N GLN A 292 27.14 -41.00 -9.25
CA GLN A 292 28.03 -40.69 -10.38
C GLN A 292 29.49 -41.07 -10.12
N GLU A 293 29.95 -40.87 -8.90
CA GLU A 293 31.34 -41.05 -8.50
C GLU A 293 31.54 -42.34 -7.71
N ARG A 294 32.79 -42.82 -7.65
CA ARG A 294 33.15 -44.00 -6.84
C ARG A 294 33.15 -43.72 -5.34
N SER A 295 33.32 -42.45 -4.94
CA SER A 295 33.38 -42.01 -3.54
C SER A 295 32.03 -41.56 -3.00
N GLN A 296 31.64 -42.10 -1.85
CA GLN A 296 30.41 -41.73 -1.12
C GLN A 296 30.38 -40.25 -0.75
N ILE A 297 31.50 -39.69 -0.28
CA ILE A 297 31.60 -38.29 0.15
C ILE A 297 31.33 -37.37 -1.04
N ARG A 298 31.92 -37.69 -2.20
CA ARG A 298 31.73 -36.91 -3.43
C ARG A 298 30.30 -37.02 -3.95
N ASN A 299 29.69 -38.20 -3.91
CA ASN A 299 28.27 -38.38 -4.23
C ASN A 299 27.36 -37.60 -3.27
N LYS A 300 27.69 -37.55 -1.99
CA LYS A 300 26.96 -36.75 -0.99
C LYS A 300 27.05 -35.25 -1.30
N GLU A 301 28.23 -34.73 -1.64
CA GLU A 301 28.43 -33.32 -2.01
C GLU A 301 27.65 -32.95 -3.27
N ILE A 302 27.69 -33.79 -4.31
CA ILE A 302 26.92 -33.60 -5.54
C ILE A 302 25.42 -33.63 -5.24
N ALA A 303 24.95 -34.61 -4.47
CA ALA A 303 23.55 -34.71 -4.08
C ALA A 303 23.09 -33.47 -3.27
N LEU A 304 23.93 -32.96 -2.37
CA LEU A 304 23.66 -31.72 -1.61
C LEU A 304 23.57 -30.51 -2.55
N SER A 305 24.48 -30.39 -3.51
CA SER A 305 24.46 -29.31 -4.51
C SER A 305 23.17 -29.34 -5.34
N VAL A 306 22.76 -30.52 -5.81
CA VAL A 306 21.53 -30.71 -6.58
C VAL A 306 20.30 -30.42 -5.72
N LEU A 307 20.29 -30.87 -4.45
CA LEU A 307 19.21 -30.58 -3.52
C LEU A 307 19.06 -29.08 -3.26
N ARG A 308 20.16 -28.36 -3.02
CA ARG A 308 20.17 -26.90 -2.90
C ARG A 308 19.60 -26.21 -4.14
N ALA A 309 20.03 -26.65 -5.33
CA ALA A 309 19.53 -26.09 -6.59
C ALA A 309 18.02 -26.30 -6.77
N ARG A 310 17.50 -27.49 -6.45
CA ARG A 310 16.06 -27.79 -6.52
C ARG A 310 15.24 -26.99 -5.51
N LEU A 311 15.72 -26.89 -4.27
CA LEU A 311 15.06 -26.08 -3.23
C LEU A 311 15.04 -24.60 -3.62
N TYR A 312 16.16 -24.08 -4.13
CA TYR A 312 16.24 -22.72 -4.64
C TYR A 312 15.23 -22.47 -5.77
N GLN A 313 15.14 -23.40 -6.72
CA GLN A 313 14.17 -23.31 -7.82
C GLN A 313 12.73 -23.30 -7.31
N GLN A 314 12.38 -24.17 -6.35
CA GLN A 314 11.05 -24.18 -5.74
C GLN A 314 10.73 -22.86 -5.02
N ILE A 315 11.70 -22.27 -4.32
CA ILE A 315 11.52 -20.96 -3.66
C ILE A 315 11.25 -19.87 -4.70
N ILE A 316 12.03 -19.83 -5.78
CA ILE A 316 11.83 -18.87 -6.88
C ILE A 316 10.45 -19.06 -7.50
N GLU A 317 10.07 -20.30 -7.83
CA GLU A 317 8.78 -20.60 -8.44
C GLU A 317 7.63 -20.20 -7.52
N LYS A 318 7.71 -20.53 -6.23
CA LYS A 318 6.70 -20.12 -5.24
C LYS A 318 6.58 -18.60 -5.15
N ASN A 319 7.70 -17.89 -5.11
CA ASN A 319 7.71 -16.42 -5.08
C ASN A 319 7.13 -15.84 -6.38
N LYS A 320 7.49 -16.40 -7.55
CA LYS A 320 6.95 -16.01 -8.85
C LYS A 320 5.45 -16.25 -8.94
N CYS A 321 4.95 -17.41 -8.48
CA CYS A 321 3.53 -17.73 -8.45
C CYS A 321 2.75 -16.77 -7.54
N GLN A 322 3.28 -16.48 -6.33
CA GLN A 322 2.70 -15.48 -5.44
C GLN A 322 2.64 -14.12 -6.13
N GLN A 323 3.75 -13.62 -6.67
CA GLN A 323 3.79 -12.36 -7.41
C GLN A 323 2.81 -12.35 -8.59
N HIS A 324 2.74 -13.43 -9.36
CA HIS A 324 1.86 -13.52 -10.53
C HIS A 324 0.38 -13.50 -10.14
N SER A 325 0.00 -14.21 -9.07
CA SER A 325 -1.37 -14.18 -8.55
C SER A 325 -1.78 -12.78 -8.09
N THR A 326 -0.89 -12.08 -7.38
CA THR A 326 -1.11 -10.70 -6.91
C THR A 326 -1.24 -9.73 -8.09
N ARG A 327 -0.33 -9.81 -9.07
CA ARG A 327 -0.40 -9.00 -10.31
C ARG A 327 -1.71 -9.23 -11.06
N LYS A 328 -2.15 -10.48 -11.17
CA LYS A 328 -3.40 -10.84 -11.84
C LYS A 328 -4.62 -10.25 -11.12
N LEU A 329 -4.60 -10.21 -9.79
CA LEU A 329 -5.67 -9.59 -9.01
C LEU A 329 -5.70 -8.07 -9.17
N GLN A 330 -4.54 -7.40 -9.17
CA GLN A 330 -4.44 -5.93 -9.32
C GLN A 330 -4.85 -5.42 -10.71
N VAL A 331 -4.48 -6.16 -11.77
CA VAL A 331 -4.82 -5.79 -13.15
C VAL A 331 -6.26 -6.19 -13.52
N GLY A 332 -6.85 -7.12 -12.75
CA GLY A 332 -8.17 -7.66 -13.02
C GLY A 332 -8.25 -8.48 -14.30
N THR A 333 -9.46 -8.57 -14.86
CA THR A 333 -9.77 -9.28 -16.10
C THR A 333 -9.42 -8.48 -17.35
N ARG A 334 -8.97 -7.22 -17.19
CA ARG A 334 -8.74 -6.25 -18.28
C ARG A 334 -10.01 -5.93 -19.08
N ALA A 335 -11.17 -6.20 -18.51
CA ALA A 335 -12.45 -5.85 -19.11
C ALA A 335 -12.68 -4.33 -19.07
N GLN A 336 -13.43 -3.80 -20.04
CA GLN A 336 -13.75 -2.38 -20.12
C GLN A 336 -14.53 -1.86 -18.90
N SER A 337 -15.31 -2.74 -18.26
CA SER A 337 -16.05 -2.46 -17.02
C SER A 337 -15.18 -2.21 -15.79
N GLU A 338 -13.93 -2.68 -15.79
CA GLU A 338 -12.99 -2.55 -14.67
C GLU A 338 -12.03 -1.37 -14.85
N ARG A 339 -12.26 -0.54 -15.88
CA ARG A 339 -11.39 0.60 -16.20
C ARG A 339 -11.48 1.67 -15.12
N ILE A 340 -10.33 2.04 -14.55
CA ILE A 340 -10.24 3.11 -13.54
C ILE A 340 -10.39 4.51 -14.14
N ARG A 341 -9.88 4.76 -15.36
CA ARG A 341 -9.86 6.09 -16.00
C ARG A 341 -10.07 6.02 -17.50
N THR A 342 -10.77 7.00 -18.07
CA THR A 342 -10.82 7.25 -19.53
C THR A 342 -9.96 8.45 -19.87
N TYR A 343 -9.13 8.30 -20.90
CA TYR A 343 -8.38 9.39 -21.52
C TYR A 343 -8.99 9.65 -22.89
N ASN A 344 -9.75 10.73 -23.02
CA ASN A 344 -10.43 11.08 -24.26
C ASN A 344 -9.72 12.27 -24.92
N PHE A 345 -8.87 11.98 -25.90
CA PHE A 345 -8.11 12.99 -26.64
C PHE A 345 -8.97 13.82 -27.60
N THR A 346 -10.09 13.30 -28.11
CA THR A 346 -10.96 14.08 -29.01
C THR A 346 -11.78 15.12 -28.25
N GLN A 347 -12.14 14.81 -27.00
CA GLN A 347 -12.86 15.72 -26.09
C GLN A 347 -11.93 16.47 -25.14
N ASP A 348 -10.62 16.29 -25.25
CA ASP A 348 -9.59 16.89 -24.39
C ASP A 348 -9.90 16.75 -22.88
N ARG A 349 -10.28 15.52 -22.47
CA ARG A 349 -10.78 15.25 -21.12
C ARG A 349 -10.30 13.92 -20.56
N VAL A 350 -9.98 13.91 -19.27
CA VAL A 350 -9.73 12.71 -18.47
C VAL A 350 -10.86 12.52 -17.47
N THR A 351 -11.38 11.29 -17.37
CA THR A 351 -12.40 10.93 -16.38
C THR A 351 -11.93 9.78 -15.50
N ASP A 352 -12.00 9.93 -14.18
CA ASP A 352 -11.74 8.85 -13.21
C ASP A 352 -13.08 8.29 -12.71
N HIS A 353 -13.33 7.01 -12.98
CA HIS A 353 -14.63 6.37 -12.71
C HIS A 353 -14.82 5.99 -11.25
N ARG A 354 -13.75 6.00 -10.43
CA ARG A 354 -13.85 5.64 -9.01
C ARG A 354 -14.58 6.73 -8.21
N ILE A 355 -14.27 7.98 -8.52
CA ILE A 355 -14.84 9.17 -7.84
C ILE A 355 -15.66 10.07 -8.77
N ALA A 356 -15.94 9.62 -10.00
CA ALA A 356 -16.61 10.39 -11.05
C ALA A 356 -16.01 11.80 -11.26
N TYR A 357 -14.67 11.89 -11.22
CA TYR A 357 -13.94 13.15 -11.34
C TYR A 357 -13.54 13.39 -12.79
N GLU A 358 -13.75 14.62 -13.27
CA GLU A 358 -13.44 15.01 -14.64
C GLU A 358 -12.47 16.19 -14.67
N VAL A 359 -11.45 16.11 -15.53
CA VAL A 359 -10.46 17.16 -15.79
C VAL A 359 -10.39 17.43 -17.28
N ARG A 360 -10.35 18.71 -17.65
CA ARG A 360 -10.08 19.18 -19.02
C ARG A 360 -8.59 19.48 -19.17
N ASP A 361 -8.12 19.58 -20.41
CA ASP A 361 -6.69 19.69 -20.75
C ASP A 361 -5.94 18.39 -20.45
N ILE A 362 -6.09 17.43 -21.36
CA ILE A 362 -5.44 16.13 -21.25
C ILE A 362 -3.92 16.26 -21.31
N LYS A 363 -3.40 17.27 -22.02
CA LYS A 363 -1.96 17.46 -22.20
C LYS A 363 -1.31 17.84 -20.89
N GLU A 364 -1.87 18.82 -20.19
CA GLU A 364 -1.38 19.21 -18.86
C GLU A 364 -1.52 18.05 -17.85
N PHE A 365 -2.62 17.30 -17.93
CA PHE A 365 -2.82 16.14 -17.06
C PHE A 365 -1.75 15.05 -17.29
N VAL A 366 -1.47 14.70 -18.55
CA VAL A 366 -0.47 13.68 -18.93
C VAL A 366 0.96 14.18 -18.69
N CYS A 367 1.20 15.49 -18.58
CA CYS A 367 2.51 16.00 -18.16
C CYS A 367 2.87 15.62 -16.71
N GLY A 368 1.91 15.17 -15.89
CA GLY A 368 2.20 14.65 -14.55
C GLY A 368 2.44 15.73 -13.48
N GLY A 369 1.88 16.93 -13.65
CA GLY A 369 2.04 18.04 -12.72
C GLY A 369 0.92 18.17 -11.67
N LYS A 370 0.52 19.43 -11.41
CA LYS A 370 -0.48 19.80 -10.41
C LYS A 370 -1.86 19.16 -10.67
N SER A 371 -2.29 19.05 -11.92
CA SER A 371 -3.59 18.49 -12.29
C SER A 371 -3.72 17.01 -11.90
N LEU A 372 -2.67 16.22 -12.10
CA LEU A 372 -2.63 14.82 -11.65
C LEU A 372 -2.59 14.76 -10.11
N ASP A 373 -1.84 15.64 -9.46
CA ASP A 373 -1.78 15.70 -8.01
C ASP A 373 -3.14 15.97 -7.37
N GLN A 374 -3.90 16.91 -7.92
CA GLN A 374 -5.25 17.23 -7.45
C GLN A 374 -6.18 16.01 -7.53
N LEU A 375 -6.13 15.24 -8.62
CA LEU A 375 -6.86 13.98 -8.72
C LEU A 375 -6.42 12.99 -7.63
N ILE A 376 -5.12 12.81 -7.42
CA ILE A 376 -4.61 11.86 -6.43
C ILE A 376 -5.03 12.28 -5.02
N GLN A 377 -4.96 13.56 -4.67
CA GLN A 377 -5.45 14.06 -3.37
C GLN A 377 -6.95 13.80 -3.19
N ARG A 378 -7.75 14.00 -4.23
CA ARG A 378 -9.20 13.67 -4.18
C ARG A 378 -9.47 12.17 -4.01
N LEU A 379 -8.67 11.32 -4.65
CA LEU A 379 -8.78 9.88 -4.48
C LEU A 379 -8.40 9.44 -3.06
N LEU A 380 -7.36 10.03 -2.48
CA LEU A 380 -6.95 9.77 -1.10
C LEU A 380 -8.04 10.21 -0.11
N GLN A 381 -8.58 11.42 -0.27
CA GLN A 381 -9.70 11.91 0.54
C GLN A 381 -10.91 10.97 0.47
N SER A 382 -11.29 10.54 -0.73
CA SER A 382 -12.40 9.59 -0.91
C SER A 382 -12.13 8.24 -0.24
N ALA A 383 -10.88 7.75 -0.27
CA ALA A 383 -10.51 6.49 0.37
C ALA A 383 -10.52 6.61 1.91
N ASP A 384 -10.04 7.73 2.44
CA ASP A 384 -10.08 8.05 3.87
C ASP A 384 -11.53 8.10 4.38
N GLU A 385 -12.42 8.76 3.63
CA GLU A 385 -13.86 8.81 3.90
C GLU A 385 -14.49 7.41 3.94
N GLU A 386 -14.22 6.58 2.94
CA GLU A 386 -14.71 5.19 2.90
C GLU A 386 -14.20 4.38 4.09
N ALA A 387 -12.93 4.51 4.46
CA ALA A 387 -12.34 3.81 5.60
C ALA A 387 -13.00 4.21 6.93
N ILE A 388 -13.27 5.51 7.14
CA ILE A 388 -13.96 6.01 8.33
C ILE A 388 -15.38 5.45 8.39
N VAL A 389 -16.10 5.41 7.28
CA VAL A 389 -17.47 4.88 7.23
C VAL A 389 -17.52 3.41 7.58
N GLU A 390 -16.60 2.62 7.03
CA GLU A 390 -16.51 1.19 7.36
C GLU A 390 -16.17 0.96 8.83
N LEU A 391 -15.27 1.77 9.41
CA LEU A 391 -14.98 1.74 10.85
C LEU A 391 -16.23 2.02 11.68
N LEU A 392 -17.05 3.00 11.29
CA LEU A 392 -18.30 3.30 11.99
C LEU A 392 -19.30 2.13 11.91
N ASP A 393 -19.40 1.50 10.74
CA ASP A 393 -20.29 0.35 10.52
C ASP A 393 -19.87 -0.89 11.32
N GLU A 394 -18.57 -1.18 11.41
CA GLU A 394 -18.05 -2.28 12.23
C GLU A 394 -18.36 -2.09 13.71
N ASN A 395 -18.17 -0.87 14.23
CA ASN A 395 -18.48 -0.53 15.62
C ASN A 395 -19.98 -0.54 15.93
N LEU A 396 -20.83 -0.14 14.98
CA LEU A 396 -22.29 -0.25 15.13
C LEU A 396 -22.77 -1.70 15.13
N LYS A 397 -22.08 -2.59 14.41
CA LYS A 397 -22.36 -4.03 14.41
C LYS A 397 -21.89 -4.72 15.69
N SER A 398 -20.73 -4.34 16.24
CA SER A 398 -20.24 -4.91 17.50
C SER A 398 -21.01 -4.44 18.74
N ALA A 399 -21.77 -3.35 18.62
CA ALA A 399 -22.62 -2.82 19.68
C ALA A 399 -24.04 -3.43 19.71
N LYS A 400 -24.38 -4.30 18.75
CA LYS A 400 -25.60 -5.12 18.72
C LYS A 400 -25.26 -6.56 19.07
#